data_AF-A0A4P2VKV7-F1
#
_entry.id   AF-A0A4P2VKV7-F1
#
_cell.length_a   1.000
_cell.length_b   1.000
_cell.length_c   1.000
_cell.angle_alpha   90.00
_cell.angle_beta   90.00
_cell.angle_gamma   90.00
#
_symmetry.space_group_name_H-M   'P 1'
#
loop_
_entity.id
_entity.type
_entity.pdbx_description
1 polymer ?
#
loop_
_entity_poly.entity_id
_entity_poly.type
_entity_poly.pdbx_seq_one_letter_code
_entity_poly.pdbx_strand_id
1 'polypeptide(L)'
;MTVKLYHYNAAKHSLNFINENISDSEISQIIDGQCFSKNSSINVFLTTRFELSDWKYPVSRTYRVTLMDVEHLSQTFNLLCIALGINCGITVPLMKIKCIFFLI
;
A
#
# COMPACT_ATOMS: atom_id res chain seq x y z
N MET A 1 17.36 3.41 13.01
CA MET A 1 17.20 2.51 11.85
C MET A 1 16.59 3.36 10.74
N THR A 2 17.27 3.56 9.62
CA THR A 2 16.79 4.48 8.57
C THR A 2 15.80 3.74 7.67
N VAL A 3 14.52 4.14 7.72
CA VAL A 3 13.49 3.55 6.86
C VAL A 3 13.54 4.21 5.50
N LYS A 4 13.59 3.39 4.45
CA LYS A 4 13.64 3.85 3.05
C LYS A 4 12.32 3.53 2.35
N LEU A 5 11.79 4.52 1.64
CA LEU A 5 10.58 4.42 0.85
C LEU A 5 10.93 4.19 -0.62
N TYR A 6 10.29 3.16 -1.18
CA TYR A 6 10.43 2.79 -2.58
C TYR A 6 9.07 2.69 -3.23
N HIS A 7 9.02 3.04 -4.51
CA HIS A 7 7.87 2.84 -5.38
C HIS A 7 8.15 1.67 -6.32
N TYR A 8 7.27 0.67 -6.31
CA TYR A 8 7.39 -0.48 -7.18
C TYR A 8 6.79 -0.17 -8.57
N ASN A 9 7.64 -0.14 -9.60
CA ASN A 9 7.20 -0.01 -10.98
C ASN A 9 6.93 -1.39 -11.58
N ALA A 10 5.65 -1.76 -11.69
CA ALA A 10 5.24 -3.06 -12.22
C ALA A 10 5.65 -3.27 -13.70
N ALA A 11 5.67 -2.22 -14.52
CA ALA A 11 6.00 -2.33 -15.95
C ALA A 11 7.50 -2.63 -16.19
N LYS A 12 8.37 -2.15 -15.29
CA LYS A 12 9.83 -2.35 -15.37
C LYS A 12 10.36 -3.37 -14.36
N HIS A 13 9.50 -3.88 -13.49
CA HIS A 13 9.86 -4.74 -12.37
C HIS A 13 11.02 -4.16 -11.53
N SER A 14 10.94 -2.85 -11.23
CA SER A 14 12.01 -2.11 -10.57
C SER A 14 11.50 -1.31 -9.36
N LEU A 15 12.35 -1.17 -8.34
CA LEU A 15 12.09 -0.30 -7.20
C LEU A 15 12.73 1.08 -7.44
N ASN A 16 11.89 2.10 -7.53
CA ASN A 16 12.31 3.48 -7.63
C ASN A 16 12.44 4.06 -6.22
N PHE A 17 13.61 4.58 -5.88
CA PHE A 17 13.81 5.26 -4.60
C PHE A 17 13.02 6.56 -4.54
N ILE A 18 12.29 6.78 -3.44
CA ILE A 18 11.54 8.02 -3.20
C ILE A 18 12.23 8.86 -2.14
N ASN A 19 12.47 8.30 -0.95
CA ASN A 19 12.98 9.03 0.21
C ASN A 19 13.62 8.07 1.23
N GLU A 20 14.59 8.55 2.03
CA GLU A 20 15.24 7.81 3.12
C GLU A 20 15.08 8.45 4.50
N ASN A 21 14.39 9.58 4.59
CA ASN A 21 14.20 10.34 5.83
C ASN A 21 12.75 10.24 6.35
N ILE A 22 12.17 9.04 6.34
CA ILE A 22 10.88 8.83 6.99
C ILE A 22 11.11 8.46 8.44
N SER A 23 10.52 9.24 9.34
CA SER A 23 10.56 8.98 10.77
C SER A 23 9.62 7.83 11.16
N ASP A 24 9.99 7.08 12.19
CA ASP A 24 9.10 6.05 12.77
C ASP A 24 7.76 6.63 13.23
N SER A 25 7.73 7.91 13.61
CA SER A 25 6.51 8.63 13.97
C SER A 25 5.57 8.84 12.78
N GLU A 26 6.10 9.17 11.60
CA GLU A 26 5.28 9.33 10.38
C GLU A 26 4.68 7.99 9.95
N ILE A 27 5.47 6.91 10.02
CA ILE A 27 4.99 5.56 9.71
C ILE A 27 3.92 5.11 10.70
N SER A 28 4.14 5.37 11.99
CA SER A 28 3.18 5.04 13.05
C SER A 28 1.87 5.80 12.90
N GLN A 29 1.92 7.05 12.44
CA GLN A 29 0.74 7.83 12.08
C GLN A 29 0.04 7.23 10.84
N ILE A 30 0.79 6.83 9.82
CA ILE A 30 0.20 6.24 8.60
C ILE A 30 -0.57 4.95 8.92
N ILE A 31 -0.04 4.17 9.85
CA ILE A 31 -0.54 2.83 10.19
C ILE A 31 -1.58 2.89 11.32
N ASP A 32 -1.91 4.09 11.82
CA ASP A 32 -2.92 4.36 12.86
C ASP A 32 -2.75 3.45 14.10
N GLY A 33 -1.51 3.29 14.55
CA GLY A 33 -1.20 2.51 15.75
C GLY A 33 -1.34 0.99 15.62
N GLN A 34 -1.47 0.42 14.42
CA GLN A 34 -1.50 -1.04 14.29
C GLN A 34 -0.15 -1.66 14.66
N CYS A 35 -0.14 -2.36 15.80
CA CYS A 35 1.06 -2.90 16.44
C CYS A 35 1.81 -3.95 15.60
N PHE A 36 1.18 -4.55 14.58
CA PHE A 36 1.79 -5.57 13.72
C PHE A 36 2.92 -5.03 12.83
N SER A 37 2.90 -3.73 12.50
CA SER A 37 3.94 -3.08 11.69
C SER A 37 5.29 -2.95 12.42
N LYS A 38 5.27 -2.78 13.75
CA LYS A 38 6.49 -2.52 14.55
C LYS A 38 7.51 -3.65 14.51
N ASN A 39 7.08 -4.88 14.23
CA ASN A 39 7.95 -6.04 14.18
C ASN A 39 8.07 -6.64 12.76
N SER A 40 7.57 -5.94 11.74
CA SER A 40 7.69 -6.39 10.35
C SER A 40 9.01 -5.96 9.74
N SER A 41 9.64 -6.83 8.96
CA SER A 41 10.86 -6.49 8.20
C SER A 41 10.58 -5.60 7.00
N ILE A 42 9.37 -5.68 6.43
CA ILE A 42 8.96 -4.93 5.24
C ILE A 42 7.47 -4.57 5.38
N ASN A 43 7.13 -3.33 5.05
CA ASN A 43 5.73 -2.88 4.94
C ASN A 43 5.42 -2.55 3.48
N VAL A 44 4.36 -3.16 2.94
CA VAL A 44 3.90 -2.94 1.57
C VAL A 44 2.60 -2.15 1.63
N PHE A 45 2.56 -0.99 0.97
CA PHE A 45 1.37 -0.14 0.89
C PHE A 45 0.74 -0.28 -0.49
N LEU A 46 -0.53 -0.68 -0.51
CA LEU A 46 -1.35 -0.65 -1.72
C LEU A 46 -2.11 0.67 -1.75
N THR A 47 -1.84 1.48 -2.78
CA THR A 47 -2.45 2.81 -2.94
C THR A 47 -3.17 2.88 -4.28
N THR A 48 -4.13 3.80 -4.38
CA THR A 48 -4.90 4.01 -5.60
C THR A 48 -5.22 5.49 -5.80
N ARG A 49 -5.34 5.91 -7.06
CA ARG A 49 -5.68 7.27 -7.46
C ARG A 49 -7.14 7.31 -7.92
N PHE A 50 -8.04 7.63 -7.00
CA PHE A 50 -9.48 7.73 -7.30
C PHE A 50 -9.78 8.78 -8.39
N GLU A 51 -9.05 9.89 -8.39
CA GLU A 51 -9.18 10.97 -9.39
C GLU A 51 -8.94 10.48 -10.83
N LEU A 52 -8.08 9.46 -11.01
CA LEU A 52 -7.80 8.87 -12.32
C LEU A 52 -8.78 7.76 -12.70
N SER A 53 -9.62 7.30 -11.79
CA SER A 53 -10.56 6.19 -12.04
C SER A 53 -12.01 6.68 -12.23
N ASP A 54 -12.28 7.93 -11.90
CA ASP A 54 -13.60 8.59 -12.05
C ASP A 54 -13.98 8.94 -13.50
N TRP A 55 -13.11 8.72 -14.49
CA TRP A 55 -13.49 8.95 -15.89
C TRP A 55 -14.47 7.90 -16.44
N LYS A 56 -14.52 6.70 -15.84
CA LYS A 56 -15.29 5.56 -16.36
C LYS A 56 -16.61 5.32 -15.63
N TYR A 57 -16.70 5.71 -14.35
CA TYR A 57 -17.88 5.43 -13.52
C TYR A 57 -18.24 6.62 -12.62
N PRO A 58 -19.50 6.72 -12.16
CA PRO A 58 -19.86 7.63 -11.08
C PRO A 58 -18.99 7.34 -9.84
N VAL A 59 -18.59 8.39 -9.13
CA VAL A 59 -17.67 8.35 -7.96
C VAL A 59 -17.97 7.18 -7.00
N SER A 60 -19.24 6.95 -6.67
CA SER A 60 -19.67 5.88 -5.74
C SER A 60 -19.45 4.45 -6.26
N ARG A 61 -19.38 4.26 -7.58
CA ARG A 61 -19.10 2.98 -8.22
C ARG A 61 -17.61 2.81 -8.46
N THR A 62 -16.90 3.87 -8.85
CA THR A 62 -15.43 3.87 -8.93
C THR A 62 -14.81 3.39 -7.63
N TYR A 63 -15.26 3.95 -6.49
CA TYR A 63 -14.74 3.57 -5.18
C TYR A 63 -14.84 2.06 -4.90
N ARG A 64 -15.99 1.46 -5.19
CA ARG A 64 -16.22 0.02 -4.99
C ARG A 64 -15.37 -0.84 -5.92
N VAL A 65 -15.26 -0.45 -7.20
CA VAL A 65 -14.45 -1.18 -8.18
C VAL A 65 -12.99 -1.13 -7.77
N THR A 66 -12.48 0.06 -7.47
CA THR A 66 -11.09 0.24 -7.04
C THR A 66 -10.78 -0.49 -5.74
N LEU A 67 -11.71 -0.53 -4.78
CA LEU A 67 -11.52 -1.31 -3.55
C LEU A 67 -11.45 -2.81 -3.85
N MET A 68 -12.31 -3.33 -4.72
CA MET A 68 -12.24 -4.74 -5.15
C MET A 68 -10.92 -5.08 -5.83
N ASP A 69 -10.36 -4.17 -6.63
CA ASP A 69 -9.05 -4.37 -7.27
C ASP A 69 -7.92 -4.45 -6.24
N VAL A 70 -7.95 -3.59 -5.22
CA VAL A 70 -6.98 -3.62 -4.11
C VAL A 70 -7.10 -4.92 -3.30
N GLU A 71 -8.32 -5.36 -2.99
CA GLU A 71 -8.56 -6.61 -2.26
C GLU A 71 -8.10 -7.84 -3.06
N HIS A 72 -8.34 -7.86 -4.37
CA HIS A 72 -7.87 -8.94 -5.23
C HIS A 72 -6.33 -9.02 -5.26
N LEU A 73 -5.65 -7.88 -5.31
CA LEU A 73 -4.19 -7.81 -5.24
C LEU A 73 -3.67 -8.29 -3.88
N SER A 74 -4.30 -7.85 -2.79
CA SER A 74 -4.02 -8.30 -1.42
C SER A 74 -4.11 -9.82 -1.27
N GLN A 75 -5.16 -10.44 -1.82
CA GLN A 75 -5.32 -11.89 -1.76
C GLN A 75 -4.18 -12.62 -2.48
N THR A 76 -3.79 -12.13 -3.67
CA THR A 76 -2.67 -12.70 -4.43
C THR A 76 -1.36 -12.61 -3.63
N PHE A 77 -1.13 -11.47 -2.98
CA PHE A 77 0.03 -11.27 -2.12
C PHE A 77 0.05 -12.26 -0.95
N ASN A 78 -1.07 -12.46 -0.26
CA ASN A 78 -1.15 -13.41 0.84
C ASN A 78 -0.85 -14.85 0.40
N LEU A 79 -1.40 -15.28 -0.74
CA LEU A 79 -1.11 -16.60 -1.31
C LEU A 79 0.38 -16.76 -1.64
N LEU A 80 1.01 -15.70 -2.15
CA LEU A 80 2.45 -15.69 -2.43
C LEU A 80 3.27 -15.76 -1.13
N CYS A 81 2.89 -15.07 -0.06
CA CYS A 81 3.54 -15.20 1.24
C CYS A 81 3.49 -16.65 1.74
N ILE A 82 2.31 -17.27 1.69
CA ILE A 82 2.09 -18.65 2.12
C ILE A 82 2.96 -19.61 1.28
N ALA A 83 2.99 -19.42 -0.04
CA ALA A 83 3.80 -20.24 -0.93
C ALA A 83 5.31 -20.10 -0.66
N LEU A 84 5.77 -18.91 -0.24
CA LEU A 84 7.17 -18.66 0.12
C LEU A 84 7.50 -18.97 1.59
N GLY A 85 6.52 -19.38 2.41
CA GLY A 85 6.71 -19.61 3.84
C GLY A 85 6.96 -18.34 4.65
N ILE A 86 6.58 -17.17 4.11
CA ILE A 86 6.71 -15.86 4.77
C ILE A 86 5.42 -15.58 5.54
N ASN A 87 5.55 -15.15 6.80
CA ASN A 87 4.39 -14.65 7.54
C ASN A 87 4.06 -13.23 7.08
N CYS A 88 2.84 -13.00 6.59
CA CYS A 88 2.38 -11.67 6.24
C CYS A 88 0.97 -11.42 6.78
N GLY A 89 0.74 -10.18 7.20
CA GLY A 89 -0.55 -9.70 7.66
C GLY A 89 -1.02 -8.57 6.77
N ILE A 90 -2.30 -8.58 6.38
CA ILE A 90 -2.91 -7.55 5.56
C ILE A 90 -3.90 -6.81 6.43
N THR A 91 -3.85 -5.48 6.38
CA THR A 91 -4.75 -4.61 7.12
C THR A 91 -5.13 -3.42 6.27
N VAL A 92 -6.33 -2.90 6.51
CA VAL A 92 -6.82 -1.67 5.89
C VAL A 92 -6.84 -0.59 6.97
N PRO A 93 -5.81 0.27 7.07
CA PRO A 93 -5.85 1.38 8.02
C PRO A 93 -6.96 2.37 7.63
N LEU A 94 -7.84 2.68 8.58
CA LEU A 94 -8.91 3.67 8.45
C LEU A 94 -8.37 5.09 8.71
N MET A 95 -7.30 5.50 8.03
CA MET A 95 -6.80 6.88 8.15
C MET A 95 -6.89 7.61 6.81
N LYS A 96 -7.58 8.77 6.81
CA LYS A 96 -7.66 9.72 5.70
C LYS A 96 -6.29 10.35 5.46
N ILE A 97 -5.43 9.61 4.79
CA ILE A 97 -4.14 10.11 4.36
C ILE A 97 -4.32 10.75 2.99
N LYS A 98 -4.36 12.09 2.98
CA LYS A 98 -3.89 12.90 1.86
C LYS A 98 -2.36 12.74 1.78
N CYS A 99 -1.86 11.56 1.41
CA CYS A 99 -0.45 11.42 1.04
C CYS A 99 -0.31 10.73 -0.31
N ILE A 100 0.21 11.54 -1.23
CA ILE A 100 1.32 11.22 -2.13
C ILE A 100 1.05 10.01 -3.05
N PHE A 101 0.22 10.31 -4.05
CA PHE A 101 0.42 10.04 -5.48
C PHE A 101 1.66 9.19 -5.83
N PHE A 102 1.46 7.95 -6.30
CA PHE A 102 1.54 7.55 -7.71
C PHE A 102 1.41 6.03 -7.88
N LEU A 103 0.60 5.64 -8.86
CA LEU A 103 0.46 4.39 -9.64
C LEU A 103 -0.98 4.45 -10.18
N ILE A 104 -1.26 4.69 -11.46
CA ILE A 104 -0.46 4.70 -12.70
C ILE A 104 0.38 5.97 -12.87
#